data_AF-A0A0G4EYD3-F1
#
_entry.id   AF-A0A0G4EYD3-F1
#
_cell.length_a   1.000
_cell.length_b   1.000
_cell.length_c   1.000
_cell.angle_alpha   90.00
_cell.angle_beta   90.00
_cell.angle_gamma   90.00
#
_symmetry.space_group_name_H-M   'P 1'
#
loop_
_entity.id
_entity.type
_entity.pdbx_description
1 polymer ?
#
loop_
_entity_poly.entity_id
_entity_poly.type
_entity_poly.pdbx_seq_one_letter_code
_entity_poly.pdbx_strand_id
1 'polypeptide(L)'
;MQPTGAAPSPRPPSPALFQPADLFDLSLPISKMAAMAMATDDAKRAALRSQLATRTRQQELLGHTAETVNSTLLNAVQQHIHKALSRLGLADVLAFDIGGDVEAGLKVVYVLERGNGEEWRAMGRFLRLAAIYRLTPANGLPLVLSA
;
A
#
# COMPACT_ATOMS: atom_id res chain seq x y z
N MET A 1 13.67 -41.17 44.39
CA MET A 1 12.42 -40.65 43.80
C MET A 1 12.73 -39.25 43.28
N GLN A 2 12.96 -39.10 41.97
CA GLN A 2 13.39 -37.85 41.34
C GLN A 2 12.38 -37.53 40.23
N PRO A 3 11.74 -36.34 40.19
CA PRO A 3 10.77 -36.05 39.16
C PRO A 3 11.47 -35.54 37.90
N THR A 4 11.18 -36.20 36.77
CA THR A 4 11.63 -35.84 35.43
C THR A 4 10.97 -34.52 35.00
N GLY A 5 11.77 -33.47 34.80
CA GLY A 5 11.31 -32.21 34.22
C GLY A 5 10.95 -32.39 32.76
N ALA A 6 9.71 -32.05 32.40
CA ALA A 6 9.25 -32.01 31.01
C ALA A 6 9.93 -30.85 30.26
N ALA A 7 10.53 -31.14 29.11
CA ALA A 7 11.06 -30.14 28.20
C ALA A 7 9.91 -29.33 27.55
N PRO A 8 10.07 -28.01 27.33
CA PRO A 8 9.06 -27.21 26.64
C PRO A 8 9.02 -27.56 25.14
N SER A 9 7.83 -27.92 24.66
CA SER A 9 7.56 -28.18 23.25
C SER A 9 7.89 -26.96 22.37
N PRO A 10 8.60 -27.14 21.24
CA PRO A 10 8.86 -26.04 20.31
C PRO A 10 7.55 -25.59 19.67
N ARG A 11 7.20 -24.31 19.86
CA ARG A 11 6.11 -23.64 19.14
C ARG A 11 6.43 -23.66 17.64
N PRO A 12 5.52 -24.11 16.76
CA PRO A 12 5.78 -24.10 15.33
C PRO A 12 5.95 -22.65 14.85
N PRO A 13 6.91 -22.38 13.94
CA PRO A 13 7.09 -21.05 13.36
C PRO A 13 5.79 -20.65 12.66
N SER A 14 5.25 -19.48 12.99
CA SER A 14 4.14 -18.90 12.25
C SER A 14 4.54 -18.81 10.77
N PRO A 15 3.72 -19.33 9.83
CA PRO A 15 4.08 -19.30 8.43
C PRO A 15 4.28 -17.85 7.99
N ALA A 16 5.46 -17.56 7.43
CA ALA A 16 5.70 -16.28 6.78
C ALA A 16 4.72 -16.17 5.61
N LEU A 17 3.81 -15.20 5.68
CA LEU A 17 2.78 -14.97 4.68
C LEU A 17 3.32 -14.39 3.36
N PHE A 18 4.63 -14.17 3.27
CA PHE A 18 5.35 -13.63 2.14
C PHE A 18 6.64 -14.41 1.98
N GLN A 19 6.90 -14.92 0.77
CA GLN A 19 8.16 -15.58 0.45
C GLN A 19 9.12 -14.55 -0.18
N PRO A 20 10.44 -14.71 -0.02
CA PRO A 20 11.42 -13.84 -0.67
C PRO A 20 11.23 -13.77 -2.20
N ALA A 21 10.67 -14.81 -2.83
CA ALA A 21 10.38 -14.85 -4.26
C ALA A 21 9.28 -13.87 -4.72
N ASP A 22 8.47 -13.33 -3.80
CA ASP A 22 7.49 -12.26 -4.08
C ASP A 22 8.17 -10.89 -4.32
N LEU A 23 9.50 -10.85 -4.38
CA LEU A 23 10.34 -9.67 -4.57
C LEU A 23 10.08 -8.92 -5.88
N PHE A 24 9.47 -9.56 -6.89
CA PHE A 24 9.42 -9.01 -8.26
C PHE A 24 8.00 -8.76 -8.81
N ASP A 25 6.95 -9.33 -8.19
CA ASP A 25 5.56 -8.99 -8.50
C ASP A 25 4.85 -8.49 -7.24
N LEU A 26 5.10 -7.22 -6.93
CA LEU A 26 4.57 -6.57 -5.73
C LEU A 26 3.06 -6.28 -5.81
N SER A 27 2.40 -6.55 -6.93
CA SER A 27 0.97 -6.21 -7.12
C SER A 27 0.05 -6.96 -6.14
N LEU A 28 0.20 -8.28 -6.03
CA LEU A 28 -0.53 -9.14 -5.10
C LEU A 28 -0.21 -8.83 -3.62
N PRO A 29 1.07 -8.66 -3.24
CA PRO A 29 1.44 -8.18 -1.92
C PRO A 29 0.84 -6.81 -1.57
N ILE A 30 0.81 -5.86 -2.51
CA ILE A 30 0.32 -4.49 -2.28
C ILE A 30 -1.18 -4.47 -1.96
N SER A 31 -2.04 -5.17 -2.72
CA SER A 31 -3.49 -5.22 -2.43
C SER A 31 -3.77 -5.83 -1.05
N LYS A 32 -3.00 -6.85 -0.64
CA LYS A 32 -3.12 -7.45 0.69
C LYS A 32 -2.67 -6.49 1.79
N MET A 33 -1.53 -5.82 1.62
CA MET A 33 -1.05 -4.80 2.54
C MET A 33 -2.05 -3.63 2.65
N ALA A 34 -2.67 -3.23 1.53
CA ALA A 34 -3.71 -2.22 1.47
C ALA A 34 -4.95 -2.62 2.29
N ALA A 35 -5.41 -3.87 2.16
CA ALA A 35 -6.49 -4.41 2.99
C ALA A 35 -6.14 -4.44 4.49
N MET A 36 -4.88 -4.71 4.85
CA MET A 36 -4.41 -4.65 6.24
C MET A 36 -4.32 -3.22 6.76
N ALA A 37 -3.89 -2.26 5.94
CA ALA A 37 -3.80 -0.84 6.30
C ALA A 37 -5.18 -0.23 6.60
N MET A 38 -6.22 -0.69 5.89
CA MET A 38 -7.61 -0.27 6.07
C MET A 38 -8.43 -1.17 7.01
N ALA A 39 -7.81 -2.15 7.67
CA ALA A 39 -8.51 -3.03 8.60
C ALA A 39 -8.94 -2.27 9.86
N THR A 40 -10.17 -2.49 10.32
CA THR A 40 -10.69 -1.97 11.60
C THR A 40 -9.98 -2.58 12.81
N ASP A 41 -9.36 -3.74 12.64
CA ASP A 41 -8.65 -4.47 13.69
C ASP A 41 -7.23 -3.91 13.90
N ASP A 42 -6.98 -3.39 15.09
CA ASP A 42 -5.68 -2.84 15.51
C ASP A 42 -4.54 -3.87 15.42
N ALA A 43 -4.82 -5.14 15.71
CA ALA A 43 -3.81 -6.19 15.61
C ALA A 43 -3.36 -6.39 14.16
N LYS A 44 -4.28 -6.26 13.18
CA LYS A 44 -3.94 -6.36 11.75
C LYS A 44 -3.10 -5.18 11.27
N ARG A 45 -3.42 -3.96 11.72
CA ARG A 45 -2.62 -2.76 11.42
C ARG A 45 -1.24 -2.85 12.06
N ALA A 46 -1.14 -3.34 13.31
CA ALA A 46 0.13 -3.58 13.98
C ALA A 46 0.96 -4.66 13.28
N ALA A 47 0.32 -5.73 12.79
CA ALA A 47 0.98 -6.78 12.02
C ALA A 47 1.57 -6.23 10.71
N LEU A 48 0.85 -5.36 9.99
CA LEU A 48 1.37 -4.69 8.79
C LEU A 48 2.65 -3.91 9.11
N ARG A 49 2.61 -3.05 10.16
CA ARG A 49 3.79 -2.25 10.56
C ARG A 49 4.97 -3.13 10.97
N SER A 50 4.71 -4.21 11.69
CA SER A 50 5.73 -5.19 12.07
C SER A 50 6.36 -5.88 10.85
N GLN A 51 5.56 -6.22 9.84
CA GLN A 51 6.06 -6.80 8.59
C GLN A 51 6.93 -5.81 7.81
N LEU A 52 6.51 -4.55 7.71
CA LEU A 52 7.32 -3.49 7.09
C LEU A 52 8.67 -3.33 7.80
N ALA A 53 8.66 -3.23 9.14
CA ALA A 53 9.88 -3.10 9.93
C ALA A 53 10.81 -4.32 9.80
N THR A 54 10.23 -5.53 9.83
CA THR A 54 11.00 -6.78 9.68
C THR A 54 11.64 -6.87 8.30
N ARG A 55 10.89 -6.51 7.24
CA ARG A 55 11.41 -6.49 5.86
C ARG A 55 12.56 -5.50 5.71
N THR A 56 12.41 -4.29 6.24
CA THR A 56 13.47 -3.28 6.23
C THR A 56 14.73 -3.81 6.90
N ARG A 57 14.60 -4.39 8.09
CA ARG A 57 15.73 -4.99 8.82
C ARG A 57 16.39 -6.15 8.03
N GLN A 58 15.60 -6.99 7.37
CA GLN A 58 16.15 -8.08 6.55
C GLN A 58 16.94 -7.55 5.35
N GLN A 59 16.48 -6.48 4.71
CA GLN A 59 17.21 -5.88 3.59
C GLN A 59 18.46 -5.12 4.05
N GLU A 60 18.45 -4.54 5.26
CA GLU A 60 19.66 -4.00 5.90
C GLU A 60 20.73 -5.06 6.13
N LEU A 61 20.34 -6.28 6.54
CA LEU A 61 21.27 -7.41 6.68
C LEU A 61 21.88 -7.84 5.33
N LEU A 62 21.24 -7.50 4.21
CA LEU A 62 21.73 -7.75 2.86
C LEU A 62 22.53 -6.56 2.29
N GLY A 63 22.75 -5.50 3.08
CA GLY A 63 23.51 -4.32 2.69
C GLY A 63 22.70 -3.17 2.08
N HIS A 64 21.37 -3.25 2.07
CA HIS A 64 20.52 -2.14 1.62
C HIS A 64 20.23 -1.16 2.76
N THR A 65 20.19 0.14 2.49
CA THR A 65 19.78 1.11 3.52
C THR A 65 18.27 1.14 3.69
N ALA A 66 17.78 1.41 4.91
CA ALA A 66 16.33 1.58 5.15
C ALA A 66 15.68 2.59 4.20
N GLU A 67 16.40 3.65 3.82
CA GLU A 67 15.94 4.64 2.85
C GLU A 67 15.74 4.03 1.45
N THR A 68 16.66 3.17 0.99
CA THR A 68 16.54 2.45 -0.29
C THR A 68 15.36 1.48 -0.25
N VAL A 69 15.16 0.78 0.87
CA VAL A 69 14.01 -0.11 1.05
C VAL A 69 12.70 0.66 0.98
N ASN A 70 12.62 1.76 1.74
CA ASN A 70 11.40 2.57 1.83
C ASN A 70 11.07 3.22 0.49
N SER A 71 12.06 3.79 -0.22
CA SER A 71 11.87 4.37 -1.54
C SER A 71 11.46 3.33 -2.59
N THR A 72 12.02 2.12 -2.55
CA THR A 72 11.61 1.01 -3.43
C THR A 72 10.14 0.63 -3.19
N LEU A 73 9.74 0.51 -1.92
CA LEU A 73 8.37 0.17 -1.57
C LEU A 73 7.39 1.29 -1.93
N LEU A 74 7.77 2.54 -1.66
CA LEU A 74 6.99 3.72 -2.02
C LEU A 74 6.77 3.78 -3.53
N ASN A 75 7.84 3.58 -4.32
CA ASN A 75 7.76 3.55 -5.77
C ASN A 75 6.81 2.44 -6.26
N ALA A 76 6.87 1.25 -5.66
CA ALA A 76 5.97 0.15 -6.02
C ALA A 76 4.50 0.49 -5.75
N VAL A 77 4.20 1.11 -4.59
CA VAL A 77 2.86 1.59 -4.25
C VAL A 77 2.39 2.69 -5.22
N GLN A 78 3.25 3.66 -5.53
CA GLN A 78 2.94 4.73 -6.50
C GLN A 78 2.65 4.17 -7.90
N GLN A 79 3.44 3.22 -8.38
CA GLN A 79 3.21 2.56 -9.66
C GLN A 79 1.87 1.82 -9.66
N HIS A 80 1.51 1.15 -8.57
CA HIS A 80 0.24 0.46 -8.44
C HIS A 80 -0.95 1.43 -8.47
N ILE A 81 -0.84 2.57 -7.77
CA ILE A 81 -1.82 3.68 -7.82
C ILE A 81 -1.96 4.19 -9.26
N HIS A 82 -0.85 4.49 -9.93
CA HIS A 82 -0.87 5.00 -11.31
C HIS A 82 -1.52 4.01 -12.29
N LYS A 83 -1.23 2.71 -12.15
CA LYS A 83 -1.86 1.65 -12.93
C LYS A 83 -3.37 1.58 -12.68
N ALA A 84 -3.80 1.71 -11.42
CA ALA A 84 -5.21 1.73 -11.07
C ALA A 84 -5.92 2.96 -11.65
N LEU A 85 -5.35 4.16 -11.52
CA LEU A 85 -5.88 5.40 -12.10
C LEU A 85 -6.00 5.31 -13.64
N SER A 86 -4.98 4.76 -14.30
CA SER A 86 -4.99 4.56 -15.75
C SER A 86 -6.11 3.62 -16.18
N ARG A 87 -6.26 2.48 -15.48
CA ARG A 87 -7.35 1.51 -15.73
C ARG A 87 -8.74 2.14 -15.53
N LEU A 88 -8.86 3.07 -14.59
CA LEU A 88 -10.11 3.77 -14.27
C LEU A 88 -10.38 5.00 -15.16
N GLY A 89 -9.44 5.37 -16.05
CA GLY A 89 -9.57 6.57 -16.90
C GLY A 89 -9.48 7.89 -16.10
N LEU A 90 -8.70 7.87 -15.02
CA LEU A 90 -8.52 8.97 -14.07
C LEU A 90 -7.14 9.62 -14.12
N ALA A 91 -6.17 9.03 -14.84
CA ALA A 91 -4.77 9.46 -14.82
C ALA A 91 -4.54 10.92 -15.27
N ASP A 92 -5.44 11.47 -16.10
CA ASP A 92 -5.41 12.86 -16.56
C ASP A 92 -6.09 13.86 -15.61
N VAL A 93 -6.90 13.38 -14.66
CA VAL A 93 -7.79 14.22 -13.84
C VAL A 93 -7.54 14.14 -12.35
N LEU A 94 -6.91 13.07 -11.87
CA LEU A 94 -6.71 12.81 -10.46
C LEU A 94 -5.30 12.25 -10.22
N ALA A 95 -4.63 12.79 -9.23
CA ALA A 95 -3.35 12.31 -8.74
C ALA A 95 -3.36 12.27 -7.21
N PHE A 96 -2.54 11.38 -6.64
CA PHE A 96 -2.36 11.29 -5.20
C PHE A 96 -0.91 11.62 -4.86
N ASP A 97 -0.72 12.57 -3.95
CA ASP A 97 0.56 12.82 -3.30
C ASP A 97 0.57 12.11 -1.94
N ILE A 98 1.43 11.11 -1.80
CA ILE A 98 1.51 10.26 -0.60
C ILE A 98 2.64 10.69 0.35
N GLY A 99 3.37 11.78 0.06
CA GLY A 99 4.30 12.41 1.01
C GLY A 99 5.42 11.53 1.57
N GLY A 100 5.73 10.39 0.94
CA GLY A 100 6.68 9.41 1.46
C GLY A 100 6.10 8.41 2.47
N ASP A 101 4.80 8.48 2.76
CA ASP A 101 4.09 7.57 3.65
C ASP A 101 3.54 6.37 2.87
N VAL A 102 4.19 5.22 3.08
CA VAL A 102 3.77 3.94 2.49
C VAL A 102 2.38 3.52 2.99
N GLU A 103 2.05 3.73 4.27
CA GLU A 103 0.74 3.37 4.81
C GLU A 103 -0.37 4.23 4.20
N ALA A 104 -0.13 5.54 4.02
CA ALA A 104 -1.04 6.43 3.31
C ALA A 104 -1.26 5.98 1.86
N GLY A 105 -0.18 5.64 1.14
CA GLY A 105 -0.28 5.11 -0.22
C GLY A 105 -1.05 3.77 -0.28
N LEU A 106 -0.87 2.89 0.69
CA LEU A 106 -1.63 1.63 0.78
C LEU A 106 -3.14 1.87 1.00
N LYS A 107 -3.52 2.92 1.75
CA LYS A 107 -4.93 3.31 1.90
C LYS A 107 -5.52 3.81 0.58
N VAL A 108 -4.75 4.60 -0.19
CA VAL A 108 -5.16 5.04 -1.53
C VAL A 108 -5.38 3.85 -2.45
N VAL A 109 -4.46 2.88 -2.46
CA VAL A 109 -4.62 1.63 -3.23
C VAL A 109 -5.93 0.94 -2.85
N TYR A 110 -6.21 0.77 -1.57
CA TYR A 110 -7.43 0.12 -1.11
C TYR A 110 -8.69 0.81 -1.64
N VAL A 111 -8.75 2.14 -1.57
CA VAL A 111 -9.89 2.94 -2.05
C VAL A 111 -10.08 2.77 -3.56
N LEU A 112 -9.00 2.81 -4.34
CA LEU A 112 -9.05 2.65 -5.79
C LEU A 112 -9.46 1.24 -6.22
N GLU A 113 -9.08 0.21 -5.46
CA GLU A 113 -9.45 -1.18 -5.74
C GLU A 113 -10.88 -1.52 -5.32
N ARG A 114 -11.40 -0.86 -4.28
CA ARG A 114 -12.73 -1.14 -3.74
C ARG A 114 -13.85 -0.44 -4.51
N GLY A 115 -13.59 0.75 -5.04
CA GLY A 115 -14.59 1.51 -5.78
C GLY A 115 -14.95 0.85 -7.12
N ASN A 116 -16.22 0.99 -7.52
CA ASN A 116 -16.67 0.45 -8.80
C ASN A 116 -16.08 1.28 -9.96
N GLY A 117 -15.73 0.62 -11.07
CA GLY A 117 -15.22 1.29 -12.26
C GLY A 117 -16.19 2.33 -12.84
N GLU A 118 -17.50 2.13 -12.70
CA GLU A 118 -18.50 3.13 -13.10
C GLU A 118 -18.54 4.36 -12.21
N GLU A 119 -18.41 4.19 -10.88
CA GLU A 119 -18.34 5.28 -9.91
C GLU A 119 -17.12 6.16 -10.17
N TRP A 120 -15.95 5.53 -10.35
CA TRP A 120 -14.72 6.23 -10.69
C TRP A 120 -14.80 6.93 -12.04
N ARG A 121 -15.39 6.30 -13.06
CA ARG A 121 -15.58 6.95 -14.36
C ARG A 121 -16.54 8.14 -14.27
N ALA A 122 -17.59 8.05 -13.47
CA ALA A 122 -18.49 9.17 -13.19
C ALA A 122 -17.75 10.31 -12.47
N MET A 123 -16.95 9.99 -11.46
CA MET A 123 -16.09 10.94 -10.77
C MET A 123 -15.12 11.64 -11.74
N GLY A 124 -14.51 10.89 -12.66
CA GLY A 124 -13.63 11.44 -13.68
C GLY A 124 -14.33 12.43 -14.61
N ARG A 125 -15.59 12.18 -14.99
CA ARG A 125 -16.38 13.15 -15.78
C ARG A 125 -16.71 14.40 -14.97
N PHE A 126 -17.06 14.21 -13.69
CA PHE A 126 -17.34 15.32 -12.78
C PHE A 126 -16.12 16.23 -12.61
N LEU A 127 -14.93 15.66 -12.38
CA LEU A 127 -13.69 16.42 -12.26
C LEU A 127 -13.34 17.19 -13.54
N ARG A 128 -13.54 16.60 -14.73
CA ARG A 128 -13.35 17.31 -16.01
C ARG A 128 -14.32 18.47 -16.17
N LEU A 129 -15.60 18.29 -15.82
CA LEU A 129 -16.58 19.36 -15.85
C LEU A 129 -16.20 20.47 -14.86
N ALA A 130 -15.85 20.11 -13.63
CA ALA A 130 -15.39 21.07 -12.63
C ALA A 130 -14.19 21.88 -13.15
N ALA A 131 -13.25 21.25 -13.85
CA ALA A 131 -12.12 21.94 -14.45
C ALA A 131 -12.54 22.90 -15.58
N ILE A 132 -13.43 22.48 -16.49
CA ILE A 132 -13.97 23.33 -17.57
C ILE A 132 -14.67 24.57 -16.99
N TYR A 133 -15.44 24.38 -15.91
CA TYR A 133 -16.14 25.47 -15.21
C TYR A 133 -15.26 26.22 -14.19
N ARG A 134 -13.95 25.96 -14.14
CA ARG A 134 -12.98 26.60 -13.22
C ARG A 134 -13.34 26.48 -11.75
N LEU A 135 -13.94 25.35 -11.38
CA LEU A 135 -14.25 24.96 -10.01
C LEU A 135 -13.12 24.16 -9.35
N THR A 136 -12.11 23.76 -10.12
CA THR A 136 -10.87 23.16 -9.60
C THR A 136 -9.87 24.26 -9.21
N PRO A 137 -8.88 23.94 -8.34
CA PRO A 137 -7.78 24.84 -8.02
C PRO A 137 -7.10 25.44 -9.27
N ALA A 138 -6.49 26.62 -9.13
CA ALA A 138 -5.94 27.42 -10.23
C ALA A 138 -4.87 26.69 -11.08
N ASN A 139 -4.25 25.67 -10.50
CA ASN A 139 -3.27 24.77 -11.08
C ASN A 139 -3.88 23.77 -12.10
N GLY A 140 -5.20 23.72 -12.24
CA GLY A 140 -5.88 22.90 -13.26
C GLY A 140 -5.93 21.42 -12.90
N LEU A 141 -5.92 20.58 -13.93
CA LEU A 141 -5.86 19.12 -13.79
C LEU A 141 -4.41 18.61 -13.89
N PRO A 142 -4.08 17.46 -13.26
CA PRO A 142 -4.96 16.66 -12.41
C PRO A 142 -5.19 17.32 -11.04
N LEU A 143 -6.36 17.05 -10.44
CA LEU A 143 -6.60 17.37 -9.04
C LEU A 143 -5.67 16.51 -8.17
N VAL A 144 -4.81 17.15 -7.39
CA VAL A 144 -3.87 16.46 -6.50
C VAL A 144 -4.49 16.34 -5.11
N LEU A 145 -4.67 15.10 -4.64
CA LEU A 145 -5.11 14.80 -3.29
C LEU A 145 -3.91 14.35 -2.45
N SER A 146 -3.67 15.03 -1.33
CA SER A 146 -2.69 14.59 -0.33
C SER A 146 -3.32 13.48 0.52
N ALA A 147 -2.58 12.38 0.69
CA ALA A 147 -3.02 11.21 1.48
C ALA A 147 -2.67 11.32 2.97
#